data_AF-C0B5H2-F1
#
_entry.id   AF-C0B5H2-F1
#
_cell.length_a   1.000
_cell.length_b   1.000
_cell.length_c   1.000
_cell.angle_alpha   90.00
_cell.angle_beta   90.00
_cell.angle_gamma   90.00
#
_symmetry.space_group_name_H-M   'P 1'
#
loop_
_entity.id
_entity.type
_entity.pdbx_description
1 polymer ?
#
loop_
_entity_poly.entity_id
_entity_poly.type
_entity_poly.pdbx_seq_one_letter_code
_entity_poly.pdbx_strand_id
1 'polypeptide(L)'
;MIKEAAYDPTVLTIRITIYRLAKKARLVEYLCAAAENGKEVTVLIELRARFDEQNNIDWSERLEEAGCRVIYGFEGYKVHSKICLITYRNRNNIEYITQVGTGNYNEKTATMYTDVSLITADKGIGEDAAVFFKNMSIGNLNGSYQHIIVSPTSLKPKVLSLMDEEIKKGTNGRIIMKMNSVTDVDFIQKVSEASNAGVKVDLIVRGICCILPGVKGYTENLRVTSIVGRYLEHPRIFLFGTGADQKIYIGSADMMTRNTEKRVEVACPVYDETIRKQLTHMLKIMLADNVKARELKSDGKYYMKEKGTSKVNSQEYFMREAITVRHPEGRTKQSFVDKIRKIFRRK
;
A
#
# COMPACT_ATOMS: atom_id res chain seq x y z
N MET A 1 1.89 -4.51 17.78
CA MET A 1 0.48 -4.23 17.40
C MET A 1 -0.49 -5.34 17.80
N ILE A 2 -0.79 -6.37 16.98
CA ILE A 2 -1.85 -7.35 17.33
C ILE A 2 -1.57 -8.10 18.63
N LYS A 3 -0.31 -8.53 18.84
CA LYS A 3 0.10 -9.13 20.11
C LYS A 3 -0.21 -8.23 21.31
N GLU A 4 0.17 -6.94 21.25
CA GLU A 4 -0.11 -6.00 22.35
C GLU A 4 -1.60 -5.81 22.55
N ALA A 5 -2.35 -5.61 21.46
CA ALA A 5 -3.79 -5.43 21.49
C ALA A 5 -4.55 -6.64 22.06
N ALA A 6 -4.00 -7.86 21.96
CA ALA A 6 -4.60 -9.05 22.53
C ALA A 6 -4.61 -9.05 24.07
N TYR A 7 -3.62 -8.41 24.70
CA TYR A 7 -3.44 -8.41 26.16
C TYR A 7 -3.76 -7.06 26.81
N ASP A 8 -3.95 -5.99 26.03
CA ASP A 8 -4.31 -4.68 26.55
C ASP A 8 -5.77 -4.66 27.06
N PRO A 9 -6.04 -4.32 28.34
CA PRO A 9 -7.39 -4.28 28.89
C PRO A 9 -8.24 -3.11 28.35
N THR A 10 -7.63 -2.12 27.70
CA THR A 10 -8.33 -0.95 27.12
C THR A 10 -8.83 -1.19 25.71
N VAL A 11 -8.42 -2.29 25.07
CA VAL A 11 -8.90 -2.69 23.74
C VAL A 11 -10.26 -3.36 23.86
N LEU A 12 -11.24 -2.84 23.13
CA LEU A 12 -12.58 -3.41 23.03
C LEU A 12 -12.69 -4.43 21.91
N THR A 13 -12.24 -4.06 20.71
CA THR A 13 -12.51 -4.84 19.50
C THR A 13 -11.30 -4.89 18.60
N ILE A 14 -11.09 -6.03 17.94
CA ILE A 14 -10.10 -6.21 16.88
C ILE A 14 -10.85 -6.71 15.64
N ARG A 15 -10.80 -5.95 14.55
CA ARG A 15 -11.38 -6.34 13.26
C ARG A 15 -10.28 -6.44 12.21
N ILE A 16 -10.21 -7.53 11.47
CA ILE A 16 -9.11 -7.76 10.52
C ILE A 16 -9.56 -8.55 9.30
N THR A 17 -9.00 -8.21 8.13
CA THR A 17 -9.18 -8.96 6.89
C THR A 17 -8.00 -9.89 6.65
N ILE A 18 -8.26 -11.17 6.41
CA ILE A 18 -7.24 -12.19 6.18
C ILE A 18 -7.50 -12.87 4.83
N TYR A 19 -6.67 -12.52 3.85
CA TYR A 19 -6.77 -13.11 2.51
C TYR A 19 -6.10 -14.48 2.41
N ARG A 20 -5.00 -14.70 3.14
CA ARG A 20 -4.21 -15.94 3.12
C ARG A 20 -3.45 -16.13 4.42
N LEU A 21 -3.60 -17.30 5.05
CA LEU A 21 -2.86 -17.68 6.24
C LEU A 21 -1.68 -18.60 5.89
N ALA A 22 -0.56 -18.42 6.60
CA ALA A 22 0.54 -19.37 6.56
C ALA A 22 0.18 -20.62 7.39
N LYS A 23 0.81 -21.76 7.10
CA LYS A 23 0.64 -23.01 7.88
C LYS A 23 0.90 -22.83 9.38
N LYS A 24 1.78 -21.91 9.77
CA LYS A 24 1.94 -21.44 11.15
C LYS A 24 1.61 -19.95 11.16
N ALA A 25 0.47 -19.59 11.72
CA ALA A 25 0.02 -18.20 11.75
C ALA A 25 0.00 -17.70 13.20
N ARG A 26 1.11 -17.12 13.67
CA ARG A 26 1.16 -16.43 14.97
C ARG A 26 0.08 -15.36 15.10
N LEU A 27 -0.30 -14.76 13.97
CA LEU A 27 -1.44 -13.85 13.89
C LEU A 27 -2.72 -14.48 14.44
N VAL A 28 -3.04 -15.71 14.04
CA VAL A 28 -4.27 -16.39 14.50
C VAL A 28 -4.19 -16.68 16.00
N GLU A 29 -3.03 -17.12 16.50
CA GLU A 29 -2.83 -17.33 17.93
C GLU A 29 -3.08 -16.07 18.76
N TYR A 30 -2.64 -14.90 18.27
CA TYR A 30 -2.92 -13.63 18.95
C TYR A 30 -4.38 -13.18 18.84
N LEU A 31 -5.08 -13.54 17.76
CA LEU A 31 -6.52 -13.27 17.62
C LEU A 31 -7.34 -14.16 18.55
N CYS A 32 -7.02 -15.45 18.65
CA CYS A 32 -7.61 -16.36 19.63
C CYS A 32 -7.39 -15.84 21.06
N ALA A 33 -6.14 -15.51 21.42
CA ALA A 33 -5.83 -14.96 22.74
C ALA A 33 -6.58 -13.64 23.02
N ALA A 34 -6.81 -12.80 22.01
CA ALA A 34 -7.61 -11.59 22.17
C ALA A 34 -9.07 -11.90 22.52
N ALA A 35 -9.68 -12.88 21.83
CA ALA A 35 -11.04 -13.32 22.10
C ALA A 35 -11.18 -13.98 23.47
N GLU A 36 -10.23 -14.85 23.84
CA GLU A 36 -10.14 -15.47 25.17
C GLU A 36 -9.97 -14.43 26.29
N ASN A 37 -9.28 -13.31 26.00
CA ASN A 37 -9.16 -12.16 26.90
C ASN A 37 -10.38 -11.21 26.86
N GLY A 38 -11.53 -11.66 26.35
CA GLY A 38 -12.81 -10.95 26.40
C GLY A 38 -13.01 -9.84 25.37
N LYS A 39 -12.19 -9.78 24.32
CA LYS A 39 -12.30 -8.76 23.25
C LYS A 39 -13.21 -9.24 22.14
N GLU A 40 -13.96 -8.33 21.52
CA GLU A 40 -14.74 -8.68 20.33
C GLU A 40 -13.80 -8.78 19.12
N VAL A 41 -13.51 -9.99 18.67
CA VAL A 41 -12.64 -10.25 17.51
C VAL A 41 -13.50 -10.60 16.31
N THR A 42 -13.37 -9.85 15.21
CA THR A 42 -14.02 -10.13 13.93
C THR A 42 -12.97 -10.37 12.85
N VAL A 43 -13.03 -11.50 12.17
CA VAL A 43 -12.08 -11.89 11.13
C VAL A 43 -12.81 -12.13 9.82
N LEU A 44 -12.50 -11.33 8.79
CA LEU A 44 -13.02 -11.53 7.43
C LEU A 44 -12.04 -12.40 6.64
N ILE A 45 -12.42 -13.64 6.31
CA ILE A 45 -11.57 -14.63 5.65
C ILE A 45 -12.05 -14.93 4.22
N GLU A 46 -11.11 -14.94 3.28
CA GLU A 46 -11.36 -15.38 1.91
C GLU A 46 -11.06 -16.89 1.76
N LEU A 47 -12.09 -17.74 1.79
CA LEU A 47 -11.93 -19.20 1.64
C LEU A 47 -11.49 -19.62 0.24
N ARG A 48 -11.82 -18.86 -0.82
CA ARG A 48 -11.51 -19.23 -2.22
C ARG A 48 -10.15 -18.69 -2.68
N ALA A 49 -9.20 -18.57 -1.75
CA ALA A 49 -7.83 -18.22 -2.06
C ALA A 49 -7.11 -19.44 -2.64
N ARG A 50 -6.77 -19.37 -3.95
CA ARG A 50 -6.12 -20.48 -4.67
C ARG A 50 -4.89 -20.99 -3.92
N PHE A 51 -4.85 -22.30 -3.69
CA PHE A 51 -3.77 -23.08 -3.07
C PHE A 51 -3.65 -22.98 -1.55
N ASP A 52 -4.53 -22.25 -0.87
CA ASP A 52 -4.53 -22.06 0.59
C ASP A 52 -5.90 -22.36 1.22
N GLU A 53 -6.80 -23.03 0.49
CA GLU A 53 -8.18 -23.29 0.90
C GLU A 53 -8.24 -24.11 2.21
N GLN A 54 -7.53 -25.23 2.28
CA GLN A 54 -7.55 -26.09 3.48
C GLN A 54 -7.03 -25.36 4.71
N ASN A 55 -5.90 -24.64 4.59
CA ASN A 55 -5.35 -23.88 5.71
C ASN A 55 -6.35 -22.82 6.21
N ASN A 56 -7.05 -22.14 5.28
CA ASN A 56 -8.03 -21.13 5.66
C ASN A 56 -9.24 -21.74 6.38
N ILE A 57 -9.66 -22.96 6.03
CA ILE A 57 -10.73 -23.71 6.71
C ILE A 57 -10.29 -24.10 8.14
N ASP A 58 -9.14 -24.75 8.27
CA ASP A 58 -8.64 -25.21 9.58
C ASP A 58 -8.47 -24.03 10.56
N TRP A 59 -7.98 -22.89 10.06
CA TRP A 59 -7.81 -21.69 10.88
C TRP A 59 -9.13 -20.97 11.18
N SER A 60 -10.14 -21.03 10.30
CA SER A 60 -11.45 -20.46 10.61
C SER A 60 -12.13 -21.23 11.73
N GLU A 61 -12.07 -22.56 11.72
CA GLU A 61 -12.62 -23.40 12.80
C GLU A 61 -11.97 -23.04 14.14
N ARG A 62 -10.64 -22.96 14.18
CA ARG A 62 -9.92 -22.59 15.40
C ARG A 62 -10.24 -21.17 15.90
N LEU A 63 -10.49 -20.22 14.99
CA LEU A 63 -10.90 -18.86 15.37
C LEU A 63 -12.31 -18.86 15.98
N GLU A 64 -13.23 -19.61 15.38
CA GLU A 64 -14.61 -19.77 15.87
C GLU A 64 -14.63 -20.46 17.24
N GLU A 65 -13.85 -21.52 17.44
CA GLU A 65 -13.69 -22.22 18.73
C GLU A 65 -13.20 -21.30 19.85
N ALA A 66 -12.31 -20.36 19.53
CA ALA A 66 -11.80 -19.35 20.46
C ALA A 66 -12.79 -18.19 20.73
N GLY A 67 -13.95 -18.17 20.06
CA GLY A 67 -14.98 -17.14 20.21
C GLY A 67 -14.84 -15.95 19.27
N CYS A 68 -14.00 -16.04 18.23
CA CYS A 68 -13.94 -15.00 17.20
C CYS A 68 -15.16 -15.09 16.28
N ARG A 69 -15.68 -13.93 15.86
CA ARG A 69 -16.67 -13.85 14.78
C ARG A 69 -15.97 -13.96 13.43
N VAL A 70 -16.06 -15.10 12.78
CA VAL A 70 -15.54 -15.29 11.41
C VAL A 70 -16.62 -14.91 10.38
N ILE A 71 -16.22 -14.09 9.41
CA ILE A 71 -17.04 -13.71 8.27
C ILE A 71 -16.36 -14.27 7.02
N TYR A 72 -17.10 -15.00 6.21
CA TYR A 72 -16.61 -15.52 4.95
C TYR A 72 -16.88 -14.54 3.81
N GLY A 73 -16.01 -14.53 2.80
CA GLY A 73 -16.15 -13.67 1.61
C GLY A 73 -17.51 -13.84 0.89
N PHE A 74 -17.85 -12.85 0.06
CA PHE A 74 -19.16 -12.80 -0.63
C PHE A 74 -19.18 -13.63 -1.91
N GLU A 75 -20.36 -14.11 -2.27
CA GLU A 75 -20.53 -14.74 -3.58
C GLU A 75 -20.25 -13.74 -4.72
N GLY A 76 -19.43 -14.16 -5.68
CA GLY A 76 -19.05 -13.34 -6.85
C GLY A 76 -17.94 -12.31 -6.61
N TYR A 77 -17.50 -12.08 -5.37
CA TYR A 77 -16.44 -11.12 -5.04
C TYR A 77 -15.35 -11.75 -4.19
N LYS A 78 -14.09 -11.34 -4.41
CA LYS A 78 -12.98 -11.75 -3.53
C LYS A 78 -12.55 -10.63 -2.61
N VAL A 79 -12.43 -10.93 -1.32
CA VAL A 79 -11.88 -9.97 -0.35
C VAL A 79 -10.36 -10.00 -0.43
N HIS A 80 -9.79 -8.90 -0.92
CA HIS A 80 -8.34 -8.77 -1.11
C HIS A 80 -7.77 -7.52 -0.43
N SER A 81 -8.58 -6.79 0.33
CA SER A 81 -8.11 -5.74 1.23
C SER A 81 -7.19 -6.31 2.32
N LYS A 82 -6.31 -5.44 2.82
CA LYS A 82 -5.47 -5.71 4.00
C LYS A 82 -5.61 -4.55 4.95
N ILE A 83 -6.62 -4.69 5.79
CA ILE A 83 -6.99 -3.69 6.78
C ILE A 83 -7.18 -4.36 8.14
N CYS A 84 -6.73 -3.70 9.18
CA CYS A 84 -6.99 -4.06 10.56
C CYS A 84 -7.41 -2.80 11.32
N LEU A 85 -8.42 -2.93 12.16
CA LEU A 85 -8.91 -1.90 13.05
C LEU A 85 -8.88 -2.43 14.48
N ILE A 86 -8.19 -1.71 15.36
CA ILE A 86 -8.23 -1.92 16.80
C ILE A 86 -8.97 -0.73 17.41
N THR A 87 -10.00 -1.02 18.19
CA THR A 87 -10.80 0.01 18.87
C THR A 87 -10.47 -0.02 20.35
N TYR A 88 -10.09 1.13 20.89
CA TYR A 88 -9.79 1.35 22.30
C TYR A 88 -10.95 2.11 22.96
N ARG A 89 -11.12 1.88 24.26
CA ARG A 89 -11.99 2.69 25.12
C ARG A 89 -11.15 3.39 26.18
N ASN A 90 -11.07 4.71 26.08
CA ASN A 90 -10.46 5.53 27.11
C ASN A 90 -11.55 6.38 27.80
N ARG A 91 -12.00 5.93 28.98
CA ARG A 91 -13.09 6.53 29.76
C ARG A 91 -14.37 6.71 28.92
N ASN A 92 -14.52 7.87 28.27
CA ASN A 92 -15.67 8.28 27.48
C ASN A 92 -15.39 8.41 25.96
N ASN A 93 -14.13 8.22 25.53
CA ASN A 93 -13.75 8.37 24.13
C ASN A 93 -13.42 7.01 23.51
N ILE A 94 -13.85 6.86 22.25
CA ILE A 94 -13.43 5.76 21.39
C ILE A 94 -12.25 6.25 20.56
N GLU A 95 -11.17 5.49 20.60
CA GLU A 95 -9.97 5.72 19.80
C GLU A 95 -9.72 4.52 18.88
N TYR A 96 -9.09 4.79 17.74
CA TYR A 96 -8.83 3.79 16.71
C TYR A 96 -7.34 3.71 16.43
N ILE A 97 -6.86 2.49 16.22
CA ILE A 97 -5.61 2.24 15.51
C ILE A 97 -5.96 1.43 14.27
N THR A 98 -5.77 2.04 13.11
CA THR A 98 -6.03 1.42 11.81
C THR A 98 -4.72 1.11 11.12
N GLN A 99 -4.58 -0.13 10.66
CA GLN A 99 -3.52 -0.53 9.74
C GLN A 99 -4.12 -0.77 8.36
N VAL A 100 -3.47 -0.24 7.31
CA VAL A 100 -3.77 -0.56 5.92
C VAL A 100 -2.47 -0.93 5.20
N GLY A 101 -2.47 -2.09 4.54
CA GLY A 101 -1.31 -2.64 3.85
C GLY A 101 -1.51 -2.87 2.36
N THR A 102 -0.41 -2.84 1.61
CA THR A 102 -0.39 -3.28 0.20
C THR A 102 -0.24 -4.80 0.04
N GLY A 103 0.29 -5.46 1.09
CA GLY A 103 0.59 -6.89 1.16
C GLY A 103 -0.21 -7.61 2.24
N ASN A 104 -0.24 -8.95 2.17
CA ASN A 104 -0.90 -9.81 3.15
C ASN A 104 -0.08 -9.97 4.44
N TYR A 105 -0.75 -10.43 5.50
CA TYR A 105 -0.13 -10.72 6.80
C TYR A 105 0.64 -12.05 6.84
N ASN A 106 1.21 -12.48 5.71
CA ASN A 106 1.93 -13.74 5.62
C ASN A 106 3.44 -13.49 5.84
N GLU A 107 3.96 -14.07 6.93
CA GLU A 107 5.35 -13.90 7.37
C GLU A 107 6.36 -14.34 6.30
N LYS A 108 6.03 -15.40 5.53
CA LYS A 108 6.93 -15.91 4.48
C LYS A 108 7.02 -14.94 3.31
N THR A 109 5.89 -14.45 2.81
CA THR A 109 5.89 -13.51 1.68
C THR A 109 6.53 -12.18 2.05
N ALA A 110 6.41 -11.73 3.31
CA ALA A 110 7.06 -10.52 3.80
C ALA A 110 8.61 -10.54 3.68
N THR A 111 9.24 -11.73 3.58
CA THR A 111 10.70 -11.86 3.37
C THR A 111 11.13 -11.75 1.91
N MET A 112 10.19 -11.95 0.97
CA MET A 112 10.46 -12.01 -0.47
C MET A 112 9.85 -10.83 -1.23
N TYR A 113 8.79 -10.24 -0.69
CA TYR A 113 8.01 -9.18 -1.33
C TYR A 113 8.37 -7.85 -0.67
N THR A 114 8.30 -6.79 -1.44
CA THR A 114 8.29 -5.43 -0.90
C THR A 114 6.85 -5.01 -0.68
N ASP A 115 6.54 -4.44 0.48
CA ASP A 115 5.20 -3.94 0.77
C ASP A 115 5.31 -2.71 1.68
N VAL A 116 4.29 -1.85 1.62
CA VAL A 116 4.14 -0.74 2.57
C VAL A 116 2.91 -0.96 3.43
N SER A 117 3.01 -0.52 4.68
CA SER A 117 1.96 -0.66 5.69
C SER A 117 1.85 0.67 6.43
N LEU A 118 0.70 1.32 6.32
CA LEU A 118 0.37 2.49 7.13
C LEU A 118 -0.29 2.03 8.42
N ILE A 119 0.20 2.49 9.55
CA ILE A 119 -0.45 2.38 10.86
C ILE A 119 -0.77 3.81 11.30
N THR A 120 -2.03 4.08 11.61
CA THR A 120 -2.49 5.44 11.94
C THR A 120 -3.50 5.42 13.09
N ALA A 121 -3.47 6.49 13.88
CA ALA A 121 -4.48 6.81 14.89
C ALA A 121 -5.49 7.87 14.39
N ASP A 122 -5.47 8.17 13.09
CA ASP A 122 -6.40 9.12 12.47
C ASP A 122 -7.85 8.66 12.66
N LYS A 123 -8.63 9.50 13.32
CA LYS A 123 -10.01 9.19 13.70
C LYS A 123 -10.91 8.97 12.49
N GLY A 124 -10.77 9.78 11.44
CA GLY A 124 -11.60 9.67 10.23
C GLY A 124 -11.33 8.37 9.48
N ILE A 125 -10.07 7.97 9.36
CA ILE A 125 -9.70 6.66 8.80
C ILE A 125 -10.21 5.51 9.68
N GLY A 126 -10.17 5.66 11.01
CA GLY A 126 -10.72 4.69 11.96
C GLY A 126 -12.23 4.49 11.84
N GLU A 127 -12.98 5.60 11.75
CA GLU A 127 -14.44 5.58 11.56
C GLU A 127 -14.82 4.92 10.23
N ASP A 128 -14.13 5.27 9.14
CA ASP A 128 -14.28 4.64 7.84
C ASP A 128 -13.99 3.13 7.87
N ALA A 129 -12.93 2.72 8.57
CA ALA A 129 -12.60 1.31 8.75
C ALA A 129 -13.70 0.57 9.53
N ALA A 130 -14.30 1.20 10.55
CA ALA A 130 -15.42 0.63 11.30
C ALA A 130 -16.66 0.46 10.40
N VAL A 131 -16.97 1.47 9.58
CA VAL A 131 -18.02 1.41 8.56
C VAL A 131 -17.73 0.30 7.55
N PHE A 132 -16.48 0.13 7.14
CA PHE A 132 -16.07 -0.93 6.22
C PHE A 132 -16.40 -2.31 6.80
N PHE A 133 -15.95 -2.61 8.01
CA PHE A 133 -16.23 -3.91 8.63
C PHE A 133 -17.72 -4.12 8.90
N LYS A 134 -18.47 -3.07 9.27
CA LYS A 134 -19.93 -3.13 9.39
C LYS A 134 -20.59 -3.50 8.07
N ASN A 135 -20.23 -2.83 6.98
CA ASN A 135 -20.73 -3.09 5.64
C ASN A 135 -20.41 -4.51 5.17
N MET A 136 -19.18 -4.97 5.40
CA MET A 136 -18.79 -6.35 5.09
C MET A 136 -19.59 -7.37 5.90
N SER A 137 -19.92 -7.07 7.17
CA SER A 137 -20.70 -7.98 8.02
C SER A 137 -22.15 -8.19 7.54
N ILE A 138 -22.67 -7.29 6.71
CA ILE A 138 -24.04 -7.37 6.16
C ILE A 138 -24.06 -7.57 4.64
N GLY A 139 -22.90 -7.82 4.01
CA GLY A 139 -22.82 -7.99 2.55
C GLY A 139 -23.02 -6.72 1.73
N ASN A 140 -22.90 -5.53 2.33
CA ASN A 140 -23.07 -4.27 1.63
C ASN A 140 -21.76 -3.83 0.96
N LEU A 141 -21.69 -3.95 -0.37
CA LEU A 141 -20.54 -3.47 -1.16
C LEU A 141 -20.67 -1.99 -1.56
N ASN A 142 -21.86 -1.39 -1.39
CA ASN A 142 -22.18 0.00 -1.75
C ASN A 142 -22.00 0.97 -0.58
N GLY A 143 -21.07 0.67 0.33
CA GLY A 143 -20.71 1.57 1.42
C GLY A 143 -20.13 2.89 0.92
N SER A 144 -20.44 3.98 1.63
CA SER A 144 -19.81 5.28 1.43
C SER A 144 -18.78 5.54 2.54
N TYR A 145 -17.65 6.12 2.15
CA TYR A 145 -16.48 6.34 3.00
C TYR A 145 -15.96 7.76 2.72
N GLN A 146 -15.46 8.45 3.76
CA GLN A 146 -15.01 9.83 3.65
C GLN A 146 -13.54 9.95 3.22
N HIS A 147 -12.71 9.01 3.67
CA HIS A 147 -11.27 9.00 3.57
C HIS A 147 -10.75 7.80 2.76
N ILE A 148 -11.07 6.58 3.19
CA ILE A 148 -10.62 5.36 2.50
C ILE A 148 -11.42 5.15 1.23
N ILE A 149 -10.81 4.49 0.26
CA ILE A 149 -11.44 4.21 -1.02
C ILE A 149 -11.57 2.69 -1.16
N VAL A 150 -12.78 2.22 -1.44
CA VAL A 150 -13.13 0.80 -1.42
C VAL A 150 -13.64 0.35 -2.79
N SER A 151 -13.02 -0.70 -3.36
CA SER A 151 -13.56 -1.42 -4.52
C SER A 151 -14.71 -2.34 -4.09
N PRO A 152 -15.69 -2.62 -4.97
CA PRO A 152 -15.71 -2.28 -6.40
C PRO A 152 -16.31 -0.91 -6.73
N THR A 153 -16.82 -0.18 -5.74
CA THR A 153 -17.74 0.94 -5.98
C THR A 153 -17.05 2.28 -6.12
N SER A 154 -16.03 2.56 -5.31
CA SER A 154 -15.45 3.91 -5.22
C SER A 154 -14.03 4.02 -5.77
N LEU A 155 -13.27 2.92 -5.84
CA LEU A 155 -11.85 2.97 -6.24
C LEU A 155 -11.63 3.55 -7.64
N LYS A 156 -12.24 2.93 -8.65
CA LYS A 156 -12.06 3.38 -10.04
C LYS A 156 -12.59 4.81 -10.23
N PRO A 157 -13.84 5.16 -9.85
CA PRO A 157 -14.33 6.53 -9.98
C PRO A 157 -13.44 7.57 -9.28
N LYS A 158 -12.95 7.28 -8.08
CA LYS A 158 -12.10 8.21 -7.33
C LYS A 158 -10.73 8.39 -7.99
N VAL A 159 -10.10 7.31 -8.47
CA VAL A 159 -8.83 7.39 -9.21
C VAL A 159 -9.00 8.22 -10.49
N LEU A 160 -10.05 7.95 -11.27
CA LEU A 160 -10.32 8.72 -12.49
C LEU A 160 -10.56 10.20 -12.18
N SER A 161 -11.33 10.51 -11.13
CA SER A 161 -11.55 11.89 -10.68
C SER A 161 -10.26 12.59 -10.24
N LEU A 162 -9.34 11.90 -9.56
CA LEU A 162 -8.03 12.45 -9.20
C LEU A 162 -7.17 12.71 -10.44
N MET A 163 -7.29 11.88 -11.48
CA MET A 163 -6.65 12.14 -12.77
C MET A 163 -7.27 13.34 -13.49
N ASP A 164 -8.60 13.52 -13.43
CA ASP A 164 -9.27 14.69 -13.99
C ASP A 164 -8.82 16.00 -13.32
N GLU A 165 -8.55 15.99 -12.01
CA GLU A 165 -7.95 17.12 -11.32
C GLU A 165 -6.55 17.48 -11.86
N GLU A 166 -5.72 16.48 -12.21
CA GLU A 166 -4.41 16.70 -12.81
C GLU A 166 -4.51 17.12 -14.29
N ILE A 167 -5.47 16.58 -15.04
CA ILE A 167 -5.79 16.98 -16.42
C ILE A 167 -6.08 18.49 -16.49
N LYS A 168 -6.86 19.01 -15.54
CA LYS A 168 -7.18 20.45 -15.45
C LYS A 168 -5.94 21.32 -15.24
N LYS A 169 -4.83 20.76 -14.73
CA LYS A 169 -3.55 21.46 -14.55
C LYS A 169 -2.67 21.41 -15.81
N GLY A 170 -3.03 20.60 -16.80
CA GLY A 170 -2.30 20.44 -18.06
C GLY A 170 -0.83 20.06 -17.84
N THR A 171 0.09 20.86 -18.39
CA THR A 171 1.55 20.66 -18.27
C THR A 171 2.10 20.75 -16.85
N ASN A 172 1.35 21.35 -15.92
CA ASN A 172 1.68 21.39 -14.50
C ASN A 172 1.16 20.15 -13.73
N GLY A 173 0.33 19.32 -14.37
CA GLY A 173 -0.20 18.09 -13.79
C GLY A 173 0.87 17.02 -13.65
N ARG A 174 0.76 16.22 -12.59
CA ARG A 174 1.70 15.13 -12.31
C ARG A 174 0.99 13.90 -11.77
N ILE A 175 1.24 12.75 -12.39
CA ILE A 175 0.75 11.45 -11.93
C ILE A 175 1.93 10.48 -11.82
N ILE A 176 2.10 9.86 -10.66
CA ILE A 176 3.02 8.72 -10.48
C ILE A 176 2.23 7.58 -9.87
N MET A 177 2.17 6.43 -10.55
CA MET A 177 1.50 5.26 -10.00
C MET A 177 2.39 4.05 -10.06
N LYS A 178 2.56 3.39 -8.92
CA LYS A 178 3.23 2.11 -8.81
C LYS A 178 2.19 1.03 -8.57
N MET A 179 2.27 -0.06 -9.33
CA MET A 179 1.41 -1.23 -9.15
C MET A 179 2.02 -2.47 -9.80
N ASN A 180 1.36 -3.63 -9.66
CA ASN A 180 1.85 -4.86 -10.26
C ASN A 180 1.36 -5.03 -11.69
N SER A 181 0.14 -4.63 -11.99
CA SER A 181 -0.44 -4.79 -13.33
C SER A 181 -1.41 -3.68 -13.71
N VAL A 182 -1.52 -3.41 -15.01
CA VAL A 182 -2.47 -2.47 -15.63
C VAL A 182 -3.17 -3.18 -16.80
N THR A 183 -4.48 -3.37 -16.70
CA THR A 183 -5.33 -3.95 -17.75
C THR A 183 -6.72 -3.30 -17.84
N ASP A 184 -7.08 -2.39 -16.93
CA ASP A 184 -8.39 -1.73 -16.89
C ASP A 184 -8.50 -0.68 -18.02
N VAL A 185 -9.52 -0.80 -18.87
CA VAL A 185 -9.66 0.01 -20.09
C VAL A 185 -9.98 1.47 -19.76
N ASP A 186 -10.85 1.72 -18.79
CA ASP A 186 -11.23 3.09 -18.39
C ASP A 186 -10.01 3.84 -17.85
N PHE A 187 -9.19 3.16 -17.04
CA PHE A 187 -7.92 3.70 -16.56
C PHE A 187 -6.95 3.98 -17.71
N ILE A 188 -6.79 3.05 -18.65
CA ILE A 188 -5.89 3.22 -19.81
C ILE A 188 -6.31 4.42 -20.66
N GLN A 189 -7.61 4.56 -20.94
CA GLN A 189 -8.15 5.72 -21.66
C GLN A 189 -7.87 7.01 -20.91
N LYS A 190 -8.11 7.04 -19.60
CA LYS A 190 -7.83 8.23 -18.77
C LYS A 190 -6.35 8.60 -18.71
N VAL A 191 -5.44 7.61 -18.74
CA VAL A 191 -3.99 7.89 -18.86
C VAL A 191 -3.68 8.54 -20.20
N SER A 192 -4.31 8.10 -21.28
CA SER A 192 -4.15 8.72 -22.60
C SER A 192 -4.68 10.16 -22.62
N GLU A 193 -5.85 10.41 -22.03
CA GLU A 193 -6.40 11.76 -21.88
C GLU A 193 -5.47 12.68 -21.08
N ALA A 194 -4.96 12.19 -19.94
CA ALA A 194 -3.97 12.92 -19.13
C ALA A 194 -2.71 13.26 -19.93
N SER A 195 -2.16 12.29 -20.66
CA SER A 195 -1.00 12.51 -21.51
C SER A 195 -1.28 13.57 -22.58
N ASN A 196 -2.45 13.53 -23.25
CA ASN A 196 -2.82 14.50 -24.27
C ASN A 196 -3.04 15.91 -23.73
N ALA A 197 -3.49 16.05 -22.47
CA ALA A 197 -3.56 17.33 -21.79
C ALA A 197 -2.19 17.90 -21.37
N GLY A 198 -1.09 17.16 -21.59
CA GLY A 198 0.27 17.56 -21.21
C GLY A 198 0.71 17.08 -19.83
N VAL A 199 -0.13 16.32 -19.11
CA VAL A 199 0.19 15.81 -17.77
C VAL A 199 1.34 14.81 -17.86
N LYS A 200 2.34 14.97 -16.98
CA LYS A 200 3.46 14.00 -16.90
C LYS A 200 3.02 12.77 -16.11
N VAL A 201 2.94 11.61 -16.78
CA VAL A 201 2.52 10.35 -16.18
C VAL A 201 3.69 9.36 -16.13
N ASP A 202 4.04 8.89 -14.93
CA ASP A 202 4.98 7.77 -14.76
C ASP A 202 4.29 6.58 -14.11
N LEU A 203 4.30 5.44 -14.80
CA LEU A 203 3.81 4.18 -14.28
C LEU A 203 4.99 3.25 -13.96
N ILE A 204 5.03 2.74 -12.73
CA ILE A 204 5.97 1.70 -12.31
C ILE A 204 5.21 0.38 -12.23
N VAL A 205 5.29 -0.44 -13.28
CA VAL A 205 4.50 -1.67 -13.46
C VAL A 205 5.43 -2.84 -13.71
N ARG A 206 5.51 -3.76 -12.74
CA ARG A 206 6.44 -4.89 -12.84
C ARG A 206 5.90 -6.11 -13.62
N GLY A 207 4.57 -6.21 -13.75
CA GLY A 207 3.88 -7.35 -14.34
C GLY A 207 3.23 -6.99 -15.68
N ILE A 208 1.94 -7.29 -15.82
CA ILE A 208 1.21 -7.09 -17.08
C ILE A 208 0.90 -5.61 -17.26
N CYS A 209 1.23 -5.03 -18.42
CA CYS A 209 0.92 -3.65 -18.75
C CYS A 209 0.32 -3.58 -20.16
N CYS A 210 -0.95 -3.19 -20.25
CA CYS A 210 -1.69 -3.12 -21.52
C CYS A 210 -1.73 -1.71 -22.14
N ILE A 211 -0.91 -0.77 -21.65
CA ILE A 211 -0.77 0.57 -22.22
C ILE A 211 0.64 0.78 -22.79
N LEU A 212 0.69 1.37 -23.98
CA LEU A 212 1.93 1.64 -24.71
C LEU A 212 2.32 3.12 -24.53
N PRO A 213 3.52 3.46 -24.06
CA PRO A 213 4.01 4.84 -23.97
C PRO A 213 4.53 5.37 -25.31
N GLY A 214 4.55 6.69 -25.47
CA GLY A 214 5.18 7.35 -26.61
C GLY A 214 4.41 7.25 -27.93
N VAL A 215 3.11 6.94 -27.88
CA VAL A 215 2.25 6.91 -29.08
C VAL A 215 1.76 8.34 -29.35
N LYS A 216 2.09 8.87 -30.53
CA LYS A 216 1.74 10.24 -30.95
C LYS A 216 0.23 10.48 -30.88
N GLY A 217 -0.18 11.57 -30.21
CA GLY A 217 -1.59 11.92 -30.02
C GLY A 217 -2.34 11.07 -28.99
N TYR A 218 -1.64 10.22 -28.23
CA TYR A 218 -2.25 9.38 -27.19
C TYR A 218 -1.44 9.35 -25.90
N THR A 219 -0.15 9.02 -25.94
CA THR A 219 0.66 8.68 -24.74
C THR A 219 2.07 9.28 -24.76
N GLU A 220 2.27 10.41 -25.42
CA GLU A 220 3.58 11.09 -25.54
C GLU A 220 4.18 11.51 -24.18
N ASN A 221 3.34 11.84 -23.19
CA ASN A 221 3.76 12.24 -21.85
C ASN A 221 3.72 11.09 -20.83
N LEU A 222 3.51 9.86 -21.29
CA LEU A 222 3.54 8.64 -20.48
C LEU A 222 4.91 7.97 -20.52
N ARG A 223 5.42 7.60 -19.35
CA ARG A 223 6.57 6.70 -19.19
C ARG A 223 6.14 5.47 -18.39
N VAL A 224 6.59 4.30 -18.83
CA VAL A 224 6.32 3.03 -18.14
C VAL A 224 7.64 2.35 -17.83
N THR A 225 7.88 2.07 -16.54
CA THR A 225 9.08 1.41 -16.03
C THR A 225 8.69 0.12 -15.33
N SER A 226 9.36 -0.99 -15.67
CA SER A 226 9.29 -2.26 -14.95
C SER A 226 10.58 -2.46 -14.16
N ILE A 227 10.46 -2.82 -12.88
CA ILE A 227 11.60 -3.13 -12.01
C ILE A 227 11.42 -4.55 -11.52
N VAL A 228 12.36 -5.42 -11.90
CA VAL A 228 12.43 -6.81 -11.43
C VAL A 228 13.83 -7.03 -10.85
N GLY A 229 13.88 -7.22 -9.54
CA GLY A 229 15.11 -7.34 -8.76
C GLY A 229 15.16 -8.61 -7.91
N ARG A 230 15.88 -8.52 -6.80
CA ARG A 230 15.95 -9.58 -5.78
C ARG A 230 14.61 -9.81 -5.10
N TYR A 231 13.94 -8.71 -4.73
CA TYR A 231 12.62 -8.75 -4.12
C TYR A 231 11.53 -8.58 -5.16
N LEU A 232 10.37 -9.20 -4.90
CA LEU A 232 9.19 -8.99 -5.71
C LEU A 232 8.61 -7.61 -5.40
N GLU A 233 8.65 -6.72 -6.38
CA GLU A 233 7.97 -5.43 -6.32
C GLU A 233 6.47 -5.65 -6.15
N HIS A 234 5.89 -5.31 -5.00
CA HIS A 234 4.49 -5.56 -4.70
C HIS A 234 3.65 -4.37 -4.17
N PRO A 235 4.21 -3.24 -3.67
CA PRO A 235 3.37 -2.18 -3.14
C PRO A 235 2.63 -1.46 -4.26
N ARG A 236 1.38 -1.05 -3.98
CA ARG A 236 0.62 -0.14 -4.85
C ARG A 236 0.50 1.23 -4.21
N ILE A 237 0.93 2.24 -4.96
CA ILE A 237 1.01 3.62 -4.50
C ILE A 237 0.53 4.51 -5.63
N PHE A 238 -0.40 5.40 -5.34
CA PHE A 238 -0.95 6.37 -6.29
C PHE A 238 -0.62 7.77 -5.80
N LEU A 239 0.12 8.53 -6.59
CA LEU A 239 0.52 9.90 -6.30
C LEU A 239 -0.01 10.82 -7.41
N PHE A 240 -0.74 11.85 -6.98
CA PHE A 240 -1.30 12.89 -7.84
C PHE A 240 -0.81 14.25 -7.36
N GLY A 241 -0.33 15.09 -8.27
CA GLY A 241 0.19 16.43 -8.00
C GLY A 241 1.65 16.49 -7.59
N THR A 242 2.08 17.66 -7.11
CA THR A 242 3.44 17.93 -6.64
C THR A 242 3.41 18.81 -5.39
N GLY A 243 4.51 18.86 -4.64
CA GLY A 243 4.66 19.77 -3.50
C GLY A 243 3.67 19.49 -2.36
N ALA A 244 3.13 20.55 -1.77
CA ALA A 244 2.24 20.47 -0.61
C ALA A 244 0.87 19.85 -0.94
N ASP A 245 0.38 20.09 -2.16
CA ASP A 245 -0.94 19.64 -2.64
C ASP A 245 -0.94 18.18 -3.13
N GLN A 246 0.21 17.50 -3.04
CA GLN A 246 0.29 16.11 -3.49
C GLN A 246 -0.64 15.21 -2.65
N LYS A 247 -1.45 14.42 -3.35
CA LYS A 247 -2.31 13.39 -2.77
C LYS A 247 -1.67 12.04 -3.00
N ILE A 248 -1.40 11.30 -1.92
CA ILE A 248 -0.79 9.97 -1.98
C ILE A 248 -1.72 8.95 -1.34
N TYR A 249 -1.93 7.84 -2.03
CA TYR A 249 -2.68 6.69 -1.56
C TYR A 249 -1.80 5.46 -1.60
N ILE A 250 -1.95 4.59 -0.60
CA ILE A 250 -1.43 3.22 -0.64
C ILE A 250 -2.61 2.24 -0.65
N GLY A 251 -2.49 1.11 -1.32
CA GLY A 251 -3.61 0.17 -1.36
C GLY A 251 -3.31 -1.23 -1.85
N SER A 252 -4.32 -2.08 -1.82
CA SER A 252 -4.22 -3.48 -2.21
C SER A 252 -4.50 -3.75 -3.70
N ALA A 253 -5.12 -2.78 -4.39
CA ALA A 253 -5.57 -2.90 -5.76
C ALA A 253 -4.50 -2.54 -6.80
N ASP A 254 -4.47 -3.33 -7.87
CA ASP A 254 -3.89 -2.96 -9.15
C ASP A 254 -4.96 -2.30 -10.06
N MET A 255 -4.56 -1.65 -11.15
CA MET A 255 -5.51 -1.15 -12.16
C MET A 255 -5.87 -2.25 -13.16
N MET A 256 -6.51 -3.32 -12.67
CA MET A 256 -7.10 -4.38 -13.47
C MET A 256 -8.60 -4.45 -13.20
N THR A 257 -9.41 -4.74 -14.23
CA THR A 257 -10.88 -4.85 -14.14
C THR A 257 -11.34 -5.72 -12.96
N ARG A 258 -10.66 -6.85 -12.72
CA ARG A 258 -11.00 -7.72 -11.60
C ARG A 258 -10.77 -7.08 -10.22
N ASN A 259 -9.79 -6.19 -10.07
CA ASN A 259 -9.50 -5.49 -8.82
C ASN A 259 -10.40 -4.27 -8.62
N THR A 260 -10.73 -3.59 -9.71
CA THR A 260 -11.61 -2.41 -9.69
C THR A 260 -13.09 -2.78 -9.60
N GLU A 261 -13.51 -3.96 -10.08
CA GLU A 261 -14.94 -4.32 -10.19
C GLU A 261 -15.35 -5.64 -9.53
N LYS A 262 -14.43 -6.60 -9.32
CA LYS A 262 -14.76 -7.96 -8.84
C LYS A 262 -14.09 -8.33 -7.51
N ARG A 263 -13.47 -7.35 -6.85
CA ARG A 263 -12.79 -7.54 -5.56
C ARG A 263 -13.13 -6.43 -4.60
N VAL A 264 -13.12 -6.79 -3.32
CA VAL A 264 -13.09 -5.82 -2.24
C VAL A 264 -11.64 -5.48 -1.97
N GLU A 265 -11.25 -4.29 -2.37
CA GLU A 265 -9.90 -3.73 -2.20
C GLU A 265 -10.01 -2.43 -1.42
N VAL A 266 -8.94 -2.03 -0.72
CA VAL A 266 -8.89 -0.76 0.02
C VAL A 266 -7.66 0.03 -0.42
N ALA A 267 -7.85 1.32 -0.66
CA ALA A 267 -6.79 2.31 -0.76
C ALA A 267 -6.97 3.37 0.34
N CYS A 268 -5.90 3.69 1.04
CA CYS A 268 -5.89 4.63 2.16
C CYS A 268 -5.09 5.88 1.78
N PRO A 269 -5.61 7.09 2.03
CA PRO A 269 -4.84 8.31 1.89
C PRO A 269 -3.74 8.39 2.95
N VAL A 270 -2.65 9.06 2.60
CA VAL A 270 -1.52 9.34 3.50
C VAL A 270 -1.50 10.84 3.77
N TYR A 271 -1.91 11.25 4.98
CA TYR A 271 -1.98 12.66 5.36
C TYR A 271 -0.65 13.21 5.89
N ASP A 272 0.04 12.42 6.72
CA ASP A 272 1.28 12.85 7.36
C ASP A 272 2.34 13.25 6.33
N GLU A 273 2.88 14.47 6.49
CA GLU A 273 3.82 15.05 5.54
C GLU A 273 5.14 14.28 5.48
N THR A 274 5.59 13.73 6.61
CA THR A 274 6.83 12.94 6.70
C THR A 274 6.67 11.65 5.91
N ILE A 275 5.56 10.93 6.09
CA ILE A 275 5.27 9.70 5.35
C ILE A 275 5.07 10.02 3.86
N ARG A 276 4.38 11.11 3.51
CA ARG A 276 4.27 11.55 2.11
C ARG A 276 5.65 11.79 1.49
N LYS A 277 6.55 12.49 2.18
CA LYS A 277 7.94 12.71 1.73
C LYS A 277 8.70 11.40 1.55
N GLN A 278 8.55 10.44 2.46
CA GLN A 278 9.17 9.11 2.35
C GLN A 278 8.67 8.35 1.11
N LEU A 279 7.35 8.32 0.87
CA LEU A 279 6.77 7.64 -0.30
C LEU A 279 7.18 8.32 -1.61
N THR A 280 7.18 9.66 -1.65
CA THR A 280 7.66 10.42 -2.82
C THR A 280 9.15 10.16 -3.07
N HIS A 281 9.98 10.12 -2.03
CA HIS A 281 11.40 9.76 -2.12
C HIS A 281 11.57 8.35 -2.68
N MET A 282 10.82 7.37 -2.15
CA MET A 282 10.83 6.00 -2.65
C MET A 282 10.50 5.94 -4.14
N LEU A 283 9.39 6.56 -4.58
CA LEU A 283 9.02 6.60 -5.99
C LEU A 283 10.09 7.26 -6.86
N LYS A 284 10.71 8.35 -6.40
CA LYS A 284 11.82 9.03 -7.12
C LYS A 284 13.03 8.12 -7.32
N ILE A 285 13.46 7.41 -6.27
CA ILE A 285 14.58 6.48 -6.36
C ILE A 285 14.26 5.32 -7.31
N MET A 286 13.03 4.81 -7.28
CA MET A 286 12.58 3.77 -8.22
C MET A 286 12.59 4.26 -9.67
N LEU A 287 12.11 5.49 -9.93
CA LEU A 287 12.17 6.08 -11.27
C LEU A 287 13.60 6.37 -11.73
N ALA A 288 14.53 6.59 -10.81
CA ALA A 288 15.94 6.81 -11.09
C ALA A 288 16.75 5.52 -11.27
N ASP A 289 16.19 4.35 -10.96
CA ASP A 289 16.85 3.06 -11.12
C ASP A 289 17.30 2.87 -12.58
N ASN A 290 18.57 2.56 -12.78
CA ASN A 290 19.18 2.33 -14.09
C ASN A 290 20.02 1.03 -14.14
N VAL A 291 19.80 0.15 -13.15
CA VAL A 291 20.50 -1.14 -13.04
C VAL A 291 19.53 -2.30 -13.25
N LYS A 292 18.32 -2.22 -12.67
CA LYS A 292 17.28 -3.25 -12.76
C LYS A 292 16.05 -2.78 -13.52
N ALA A 293 15.86 -1.46 -13.64
CA ALA A 293 14.75 -0.89 -14.39
C ALA A 293 14.84 -1.19 -15.90
N ARG A 294 13.70 -1.55 -16.47
CA ARG A 294 13.46 -1.56 -17.91
C ARG A 294 12.32 -0.63 -18.28
N GLU A 295 12.50 0.15 -19.33
CA GLU A 295 11.47 1.03 -19.86
C GLU A 295 10.75 0.35 -21.01
N LEU A 296 9.41 0.37 -20.99
CA LEU A 296 8.60 0.02 -22.15
C LEU A 296 8.70 1.15 -23.17
N LYS A 297 8.98 0.82 -24.43
CA LYS A 297 9.01 1.78 -25.54
C LYS A 297 7.80 1.61 -26.44
N SER A 298 7.63 2.52 -27.39
CA SER A 298 6.48 2.56 -28.32
C SER A 298 6.41 1.37 -29.28
N ASP A 299 7.47 0.57 -29.39
CA ASP A 299 7.50 -0.69 -30.14
C ASP A 299 6.97 -1.90 -29.33
N GLY A 300 6.52 -1.67 -28.10
CA GLY A 300 6.00 -2.70 -27.20
C GLY A 300 7.08 -3.53 -26.49
N LYS A 301 8.36 -3.19 -26.64
CA LYS A 301 9.48 -3.92 -26.04
C LYS A 301 10.06 -3.18 -24.84
N TYR A 302 10.65 -3.98 -23.94
CA TYR A 302 11.30 -3.49 -22.74
C TYR A 302 12.82 -3.39 -22.92
N TYR A 303 13.36 -2.20 -22.74
CA TYR A 303 14.79 -1.92 -22.86
C TYR A 303 15.39 -1.57 -21.50
N MET A 304 16.64 -1.94 -21.26
CA MET A 304 17.34 -1.43 -20.08
C MET A 304 17.37 0.08 -20.14
N LYS A 305 17.10 0.73 -19.02
CA LYS A 305 17.20 2.19 -18.93
C LYS A 305 18.64 2.61 -19.18
N GLU A 306 18.83 3.74 -19.85
CA GLU A 306 20.18 4.23 -20.17
C GLU A 306 21.01 4.42 -18.89
N LYS A 307 22.30 4.11 -19.00
CA LYS A 307 23.24 4.26 -17.88
C LYS A 307 23.42 5.76 -17.63
N GLY A 308 22.92 6.23 -16.48
CA GLY A 308 23.21 7.57 -15.99
C GLY A 308 24.65 7.69 -15.52
N THR A 309 25.05 8.90 -15.09
CA THR A 309 26.37 9.18 -14.52
C THR A 309 26.69 8.35 -13.27
N SER A 310 25.66 7.95 -12.52
CA SER A 310 25.77 7.06 -11.36
C SER A 310 24.85 5.84 -11.51
N LYS A 311 25.31 4.69 -11.01
CA LYS A 311 24.50 3.46 -10.98
C LYS A 311 23.53 3.52 -9.81
N VAL A 312 22.24 3.40 -10.09
CA VAL A 312 21.16 3.36 -9.10
C VAL A 312 20.46 2.02 -9.22
N ASN A 313 20.58 1.20 -8.18
CA ASN A 313 19.75 0.02 -7.95
C ASN A 313 18.84 0.34 -6.76
N SER A 314 17.55 0.52 -7.02
CA SER A 314 16.54 0.96 -6.05
C SER A 314 16.46 0.04 -4.84
N GLN A 315 16.44 -1.28 -5.05
CA GLN A 315 16.35 -2.25 -3.95
C GLN A 315 17.59 -2.21 -3.05
N GLU A 316 18.80 -2.17 -3.64
CA GLU A 316 20.03 -2.03 -2.85
C GLU A 316 20.09 -0.69 -2.12
N TYR A 317 19.62 0.39 -2.76
CA TYR A 317 19.56 1.71 -2.15
C TYR A 317 18.68 1.69 -0.90
N PHE A 318 17.46 1.16 -0.99
CA PHE A 318 16.56 1.06 0.17
C PHE A 318 17.09 0.13 1.26
N MET A 319 17.78 -0.95 0.90
CA MET A 319 18.44 -1.80 1.89
C MET A 319 19.51 -1.04 2.69
N ARG A 320 20.34 -0.24 2.02
CA ARG A 320 21.37 0.59 2.68
C ARG A 320 20.75 1.70 3.53
N GLU A 321 19.69 2.33 3.02
CA GLU A 321 18.94 3.36 3.75
C GLU A 321 18.35 2.78 5.05
N ALA A 322 17.72 1.60 4.97
CA ALA A 322 17.14 0.92 6.12
C ALA A 322 18.17 0.56 7.21
N ILE A 323 19.39 0.15 6.82
CA ILE A 323 20.49 -0.12 7.76
C ILE A 323 20.95 1.18 8.44
N THR A 324 21.06 2.26 7.67
CA THR A 324 21.54 3.57 8.17
C THR A 324 20.56 4.20 9.16
N VAL A 325 19.25 4.08 8.91
CA VAL A 325 18.21 4.57 9.83
C VAL A 325 18.22 3.80 11.17
N ARG A 326 18.52 2.49 11.15
CA ARG A 326 18.62 1.67 12.37
C ARG A 326 19.88 1.96 13.20
N HIS A 327 20.92 2.50 12.59
CA HIS A 327 22.17 2.87 13.26
C HIS A 327 22.50 4.35 12.99
N PRO A 328 21.82 5.30 13.67
CA PRO A 328 22.16 6.72 13.56
C PRO A 328 23.58 7.04 14.10
N GLU A 329 24.16 6.13 14.87
CA GLU A 329 25.53 6.20 15.41
C GLU A 329 26.58 5.84 14.35
N GLY A 330 26.75 6.74 13.39
CA GLY A 330 27.86 6.71 12.42
C GLY A 330 28.28 8.10 11.95
N ARG A 331 27.46 9.13 12.21
CA ARG A 331 27.93 10.51 12.23
C ARG A 331 28.44 10.81 13.63
N THR A 332 29.71 10.50 13.87
CA THR A 332 30.47 11.19 14.91
C THR A 332 30.27 12.68 14.67
N LYS A 333 29.40 13.31 15.47
CA LYS A 333 29.49 14.73 15.72
C LYS A 333 30.89 14.90 16.26
N GLN A 334 31.84 15.36 15.43
CA GLN A 334 33.04 15.97 15.97
C GLN A 334 32.54 17.02 16.93
N SER A 335 32.72 16.75 18.22
CA SER A 335 32.30 17.67 19.26
C SER A 335 32.99 18.99 18.97
N PHE A 336 32.29 20.11 19.14
CA PHE A 336 32.91 21.43 19.07
C PHE A 336 34.15 21.51 20.00
N VAL A 337 34.14 20.71 21.07
CA VAL A 337 35.24 20.50 22.01
C VAL A 337 36.46 19.80 21.36
N ASP A 338 36.27 18.87 20.42
CA ASP A 338 37.36 18.19 19.71
C ASP A 338 38.05 19.10 18.68
N LYS A 339 37.30 20.04 18.07
CA LYS A 339 37.87 21.10 17.22
C LYS A 339 38.67 22.10 18.04
N ILE A 340 38.19 22.50 19.22
CA ILE A 340 38.91 23.42 20.12
C ILE A 340 40.19 22.77 20.67
N ARG A 341 40.14 21.48 21.07
CA ARG A 341 41.34 20.75 21.52
C ARG A 341 42.42 20.63 20.45
N LYS A 342 42.06 20.53 19.16
CA LYS A 342 43.02 20.54 18.06
C LYS A 342 43.65 21.91 17.80
N ILE A 343 42.95 23.01 18.11
CA ILE A 343 43.47 24.37 17.98
C ILE A 343 44.43 24.71 19.12
N PHE A 344 44.14 24.25 20.35
CA PHE A 344 45.01 24.49 21.52
C PHE A 344 46.24 23.58 21.62
N ARG A 345 46.30 22.48 20.87
CA ARG A 345 47.49 21.61 20.77
C ARG A 345 48.52 22.05 19.72
N ARG A 346 48.27 23.16 19.02
CA ARG A 346 49.13 23.71 17.95
C ARG A 346 49.79 25.04 18.31
N LYS A 347 49.89 25.37 19.60
CA LYS A 347 50.75 26.46 20.10
C LYS A 347 51.88 25.89 20.92
#